data_AF-A0A6C0CMB9-F1
#
_entry.id   AF-A0A6C0CMB9-F1
#
_cell.length_a   1.000
_cell.length_b   1.000
_cell.length_c   1.000
_cell.angle_alpha   90.00
_cell.angle_beta   90.00
_cell.angle_gamma   90.00
#
_symmetry.space_group_name_H-M   'P 1'
#
loop_
_entity.id
_entity.type
_entity.pdbx_description
1 polymer ?
#
loop_
_entity_poly.entity_id
_entity_poly.type
_entity_poly.pdbx_seq_one_letter_code
_entity_poly.pdbx_strand_id
1 'polypeptide(L)'
;MNTNEEVSNATPIVVVKNVPIQPVEARVIEMPHMMLPANLSEKLCNIYNLSKTTRFLAAIDIFFALIYCFYNFFFFIAFIVAFSGYYGAKKYNSTYLLIYATYLFLNNISRIGDIAYTIYYYDQNKINDRSNINTSIVLASIFCLFNIYIARFVCVFWSKIKNMTPHEKDTLILIEKENRVSPNYLWRV
;
A
#
# COMPACT_ATOMS: atom_id res chain seq x y z
N MET A 1 75.95 16.07 -37.31
CA MET A 1 75.48 16.62 -36.02
C MET A 1 74.58 17.80 -36.38
N ASN A 2 73.27 17.71 -36.04
CA ASN A 2 72.17 18.71 -36.15
C ASN A 2 71.84 19.31 -37.53
N THR A 3 70.70 19.01 -38.18
CA THR A 3 69.23 19.25 -37.92
C THR A 3 68.73 20.63 -38.38
N ASN A 4 67.45 20.63 -38.77
CA ASN A 4 66.51 21.74 -39.03
C ASN A 4 66.25 21.94 -40.54
N GLU A 5 65.41 21.16 -41.22
CA GLU A 5 63.93 21.11 -41.14
C GLU A 5 63.26 22.49 -41.23
N GLU A 6 62.93 22.91 -42.47
CA GLU A 6 61.95 23.98 -42.72
C GLU A 6 60.55 23.39 -42.89
N VAL A 7 59.65 23.95 -42.09
CA VAL A 7 58.30 23.50 -41.80
C VAL A 7 57.35 23.91 -42.93
N SER A 8 56.83 22.92 -43.66
CA SER A 8 55.73 23.11 -44.61
C SER A 8 54.40 23.23 -43.84
N ASN A 9 53.91 24.46 -43.69
CA ASN A 9 52.59 24.75 -43.12
C ASN A 9 51.50 24.39 -44.13
N ALA A 10 51.16 23.11 -44.23
CA ALA A 10 49.89 22.66 -44.80
C ALA A 10 48.93 22.32 -43.66
N THR A 11 47.91 23.15 -43.45
CA THR A 11 46.80 22.82 -42.54
C THR A 11 46.13 21.53 -43.00
N PRO A 12 45.91 20.51 -42.14
CA PRO A 12 45.24 19.29 -42.55
C PRO A 12 43.76 19.59 -42.83
N ILE A 13 43.30 19.22 -44.03
CA ILE A 13 41.89 19.17 -44.36
C ILE A 13 41.27 18.05 -43.51
N VAL A 14 40.49 18.42 -42.49
CA VAL A 14 39.74 17.46 -41.68
C VAL A 14 38.59 16.94 -42.54
N VAL A 15 38.75 15.76 -43.12
CA VAL A 15 37.65 15.03 -43.74
C VAL A 15 36.73 14.54 -42.63
N VAL A 16 35.64 15.28 -42.38
CA VAL A 16 34.57 14.83 -41.49
C VAL A 16 33.92 13.61 -42.14
N LYS A 17 34.30 12.43 -41.65
CA LYS A 17 33.63 11.18 -42.01
C LYS A 17 32.21 11.26 -41.46
N ASN A 18 31.24 11.58 -42.31
CA ASN A 18 29.83 11.45 -41.97
C ASN A 18 29.53 9.97 -41.70
N VAL A 19 29.59 9.59 -40.42
CA VAL A 19 29.11 8.28 -39.98
C VAL A 19 27.60 8.29 -40.16
N PRO A 20 27.02 7.40 -40.98
CA PRO A 20 25.56 7.33 -41.09
C PRO A 20 24.99 7.00 -39.71
N ILE A 21 24.01 7.81 -39.28
CA ILE A 21 23.23 7.58 -38.07
C ILE A 21 22.56 6.22 -38.27
N GLN A 22 23.07 5.18 -37.59
CA GLN A 22 22.36 3.90 -37.55
C GLN A 22 21.01 4.15 -36.87
N PRO A 23 19.89 3.69 -37.44
CA PRO A 23 18.62 3.77 -36.74
C PRO A 23 18.81 3.00 -35.43
N VAL A 24 18.55 3.67 -34.31
CA VAL A 24 18.45 3.01 -33.00
C VAL A 24 17.26 2.08 -33.14
N GLU A 25 17.51 0.83 -33.52
CA GLU A 25 16.53 -0.23 -33.42
C GLU A 25 16.17 -0.29 -31.94
N ALA A 26 14.96 0.15 -31.62
CA ALA A 26 14.39 -0.03 -30.30
C ALA A 26 14.38 -1.54 -30.07
N ARG A 27 15.37 -2.03 -29.32
CA ARG A 27 15.38 -3.40 -28.84
C ARG A 27 14.19 -3.49 -27.90
N VAL A 28 13.06 -3.96 -28.43
CA VAL A 28 11.97 -4.48 -27.62
C VAL A 28 12.62 -5.59 -26.82
N ILE A 29 12.96 -5.31 -25.57
CA ILE A 29 13.28 -6.34 -24.61
C ILE A 29 11.94 -7.06 -24.47
N GLU A 30 11.76 -8.13 -25.24
CA GLU A 30 10.74 -9.12 -24.94
C GLU A 30 11.04 -9.55 -23.51
N MET A 31 10.25 -9.01 -22.57
CA MET A 31 10.23 -9.55 -21.23
C MET A 31 9.94 -11.03 -21.45
N PRO A 32 10.77 -11.95 -20.91
CA PRO A 32 10.44 -13.35 -20.98
C PRO A 32 9.03 -13.43 -20.41
N HIS A 33 8.07 -13.85 -21.23
CA HIS A 33 6.76 -14.26 -20.76
C HIS A 33 7.05 -15.45 -19.86
N MET A 34 7.39 -15.16 -18.60
CA MET A 34 7.51 -16.15 -17.56
C MET A 34 6.11 -16.72 -17.51
N MET A 35 5.92 -17.89 -18.13
CA MET A 35 4.69 -18.66 -18.06
C MET A 35 4.54 -19.04 -16.59
N LEU A 36 3.97 -18.11 -15.86
CA LEU A 36 3.72 -18.24 -14.45
C LEU A 36 2.68 -19.37 -14.34
N PRO A 37 2.96 -20.45 -13.59
CA PRO A 37 2.00 -21.54 -13.47
C PRO A 37 0.64 -20.97 -13.06
N ALA A 38 -0.45 -21.43 -13.68
CA ALA A 38 -1.78 -20.84 -13.52
C ALA A 38 -2.18 -20.63 -12.03
N ASN A 39 -1.85 -21.60 -11.18
CA ASN A 39 -2.05 -21.53 -9.73
C ASN A 39 -1.31 -20.36 -9.04
N LEU A 40 -0.10 -20.05 -9.50
CA LEU A 40 0.69 -18.94 -8.98
C LEU A 40 0.09 -17.60 -9.43
N SER A 41 -0.44 -17.55 -10.65
CA SER A 41 -1.16 -16.39 -11.20
C SER A 41 -2.40 -16.04 -10.38
N GLU A 42 -3.23 -17.03 -10.04
CA GLU A 42 -4.42 -16.84 -9.22
C GLU A 42 -4.09 -16.39 -7.79
N LYS A 43 -3.05 -16.98 -7.18
CA LYS A 43 -2.55 -16.57 -5.86
C LYS A 43 -2.14 -15.09 -5.86
N LEU A 44 -1.37 -14.67 -6.87
CA LEU A 44 -0.91 -13.29 -7.01
C LEU A 44 -2.06 -12.31 -7.27
N CYS A 45 -3.02 -12.68 -8.13
CA CYS A 45 -4.23 -11.89 -8.38
C CYS A 45 -5.03 -11.66 -7.08
N ASN A 46 -5.24 -12.72 -6.30
CA ASN A 46 -5.92 -12.63 -5.02
C ASN A 46 -5.21 -11.70 -4.04
N ILE A 47 -3.88 -11.80 -3.94
CA ILE A 47 -3.05 -10.93 -3.08
C ILE A 47 -3.11 -9.47 -3.55
N TYR A 48 -3.12 -9.24 -4.85
CA TYR A 48 -3.25 -7.91 -5.43
C TYR A 48 -4.60 -7.26 -5.11
N ASN A 49 -5.70 -8.01 -5.22
CA ASN A 49 -7.03 -7.54 -4.85
C ASN A 49 -7.14 -7.26 -3.34
N LEU A 50 -6.61 -8.16 -2.50
CA LEU A 50 -6.52 -7.94 -1.05
C LEU A 50 -5.73 -6.67 -0.71
N SER A 51 -4.65 -6.39 -1.43
CA SER A 51 -3.86 -5.18 -1.24
C SER A 51 -4.66 -3.91 -1.57
N LYS A 52 -5.39 -3.89 -2.69
CA LYS A 52 -6.24 -2.74 -3.07
C LYS A 52 -7.31 -2.46 -2.01
N THR A 53 -8.03 -3.48 -1.58
CA THR A 53 -9.07 -3.34 -0.55
C THR A 53 -8.47 -2.88 0.77
N THR A 54 -7.33 -3.45 1.19
CA THR A 54 -6.66 -3.03 2.43
C THR A 54 -6.21 -1.57 2.37
N ARG A 55 -5.69 -1.10 1.23
CA ARG A 55 -5.33 0.32 1.03
C ARG A 55 -6.55 1.23 1.11
N PHE A 56 -7.67 0.82 0.53
CA PHE A 56 -8.90 1.60 0.59
C PHE A 56 -9.43 1.72 2.02
N LEU A 57 -9.49 0.60 2.74
CA LEU A 57 -9.90 0.59 4.15
C LEU A 57 -8.95 1.42 5.03
N ALA A 58 -7.63 1.26 4.86
CA ALA A 58 -6.65 2.08 5.57
C ALA A 58 -6.74 3.56 5.20
N ALA A 59 -7.08 3.92 3.97
CA ALA A 59 -7.28 5.31 3.57
C ALA A 59 -8.50 5.95 4.24
N ILE A 60 -9.58 5.18 4.43
CA ILE A 60 -10.74 5.61 5.21
C ILE A 60 -10.34 5.87 6.67
N ASP A 61 -9.60 4.94 7.27
CA ASP A 61 -9.11 5.10 8.65
C ASP A 61 -8.18 6.31 8.80
N ILE A 62 -7.29 6.54 7.83
CA ILE A 62 -6.44 7.74 7.78
C ILE A 62 -7.28 9.01 7.75
N PHE A 63 -8.32 9.05 6.91
CA PHE A 63 -9.20 10.21 6.77
C PHE A 63 -9.92 10.53 8.09
N PHE A 64 -10.53 9.53 8.73
CA PHE A 64 -11.19 9.74 10.01
C PHE A 64 -10.20 10.05 11.13
N ALA A 65 -9.07 9.34 11.21
CA ALA A 65 -8.04 9.62 12.22
C ALA A 65 -7.51 11.06 12.08
N LEU A 66 -7.33 11.55 10.86
CA LEU A 66 -6.91 12.93 10.60
C LEU A 66 -7.96 13.95 11.10
N ILE A 67 -9.24 13.69 10.84
CA ILE A 67 -10.33 14.53 11.38
C ILE A 67 -10.27 14.53 12.91
N TYR A 68 -10.12 13.35 13.54
CA TYR A 68 -10.01 13.22 14.99
C TYR A 68 -8.77 13.89 15.59
N CYS A 69 -7.66 14.01 14.84
CA CYS A 69 -6.47 14.74 15.29
C CYS A 69 -6.77 16.21 15.60
N PHE A 70 -7.70 16.84 14.87
CA PHE A 70 -8.11 18.22 15.14
C PHE A 70 -8.92 18.36 16.43
N TYR A 71 -9.59 17.29 16.87
CA TYR A 71 -10.29 17.25 18.15
C TYR A 71 -9.34 16.96 19.31
N ASN A 72 -8.40 16.03 19.12
CA ASN A 72 -7.42 15.67 20.13
C ASN A 72 -6.14 15.12 19.48
N PHE A 73 -4.99 15.73 19.84
CA PHE A 73 -3.69 15.35 19.32
C PHE A 73 -3.30 13.89 19.60
N PHE A 74 -3.85 13.24 20.63
CA PHE A 74 -3.63 11.81 20.89
C PHE A 74 -4.05 10.91 19.71
N PHE A 75 -5.00 11.34 18.87
CA PHE A 75 -5.39 10.61 17.65
C PHE A 75 -4.33 10.66 16.55
N PHE A 76 -3.25 11.43 16.70
CA PHE A 76 -2.12 11.40 15.77
C PHE A 76 -1.44 10.03 15.73
N ILE A 77 -1.45 9.30 16.85
CA ILE A 77 -0.96 7.92 16.91
C ILE A 77 -1.80 7.02 16.00
N ALA A 78 -3.14 7.14 16.08
CA ALA A 78 -4.06 6.40 15.22
C ALA A 78 -3.81 6.70 13.74
N PHE A 79 -3.55 7.98 13.41
CA PHE A 79 -3.21 8.40 12.05
C PHE A 79 -1.93 7.73 11.54
N ILE A 80 -0.84 7.75 12.32
CA ILE A 80 0.43 7.12 11.93
C ILE A 80 0.24 5.61 11.73
N VAL A 81 -0.53 4.95 12.60
CA VAL A 81 -0.73 3.51 12.50
C VAL A 81 -1.59 3.16 11.28
N ALA A 82 -2.65 3.90 11.00
CA ALA A 82 -3.45 3.74 9.78
C ALA A 82 -2.60 3.97 8.52
N PHE A 83 -1.70 4.97 8.54
CA PHE A 83 -0.73 5.21 7.48
C PHE A 83 0.21 4.02 7.28
N SER A 84 0.65 3.37 8.36
CA SER A 84 1.45 2.16 8.29
C SER A 84 0.69 1.00 7.62
N GLY A 85 -0.61 0.86 7.87
CA GLY A 85 -1.48 -0.11 7.17
C GLY A 85 -1.54 0.12 5.66
N TYR A 86 -1.74 1.38 5.25
CA TYR A 86 -1.73 1.76 3.83
C TYR A 86 -0.37 1.47 3.18
N TYR A 87 0.72 1.89 3.83
CA TYR A 87 2.07 1.72 3.31
C TYR A 87 2.49 0.25 3.28
N GLY A 88 2.11 -0.52 4.29
CA GLY A 88 2.31 -1.97 4.38
C GLY A 88 1.62 -2.70 3.24
N ALA A 89 0.39 -2.31 2.92
CA ALA A 89 -0.34 -2.86 1.78
C ALA A 89 0.29 -2.43 0.44
N LYS A 90 0.79 -1.20 0.34
CA LYS A 90 1.46 -0.68 -0.87
C LYS A 90 2.78 -1.39 -1.17
N LYS A 91 3.59 -1.65 -0.15
CA LYS A 91 4.91 -2.29 -0.29
C LYS A 91 4.90 -3.79 -0.03
N TYR A 92 3.72 -4.39 0.16
CA TYR A 92 3.59 -5.81 0.52
C TYR A 92 4.51 -6.19 1.69
N ASN A 93 4.48 -5.37 2.75
CA ASN A 93 5.32 -5.54 3.93
C ASN A 93 4.46 -6.07 5.10
N SER A 94 4.78 -7.28 5.54
CA SER A 94 4.06 -7.98 6.60
C SER A 94 4.19 -7.30 7.97
N THR A 95 5.33 -6.68 8.29
CA THR A 95 5.53 -6.02 9.59
C THR A 95 4.60 -4.82 9.75
N TYR A 96 4.50 -3.96 8.74
CA TYR A 96 3.58 -2.81 8.79
C TYR A 96 2.10 -3.25 8.84
N LEU A 97 1.75 -4.30 8.11
CA LEU A 97 0.40 -4.88 8.17
C LEU A 97 0.08 -5.47 9.54
N LEU A 98 1.07 -6.08 10.22
CA LEU A 98 0.90 -6.60 11.57
C LEU A 98 0.65 -5.48 12.58
N ILE A 99 1.44 -4.41 12.52
CA ILE A 99 1.25 -3.23 13.39
C ILE A 99 -0.17 -2.68 13.23
N TYR A 100 -0.63 -2.54 11.98
CA TYR A 100 -1.99 -2.09 11.69
C TYR A 100 -3.06 -3.06 12.23
N ALA A 101 -2.90 -4.37 12.00
CA ALA A 101 -3.83 -5.38 12.50
C ALA A 101 -3.92 -5.40 14.04
N THR A 102 -2.78 -5.30 14.74
CA THR A 102 -2.74 -5.21 16.20
C THR A 102 -3.46 -3.97 16.69
N TYR A 103 -3.27 -2.82 16.03
CA TYR A 103 -4.01 -1.61 16.37
C TYR A 103 -5.51 -1.74 16.16
N LEU A 104 -5.97 -2.34 15.06
CA LEU A 104 -7.41 -2.58 14.85
C LEU A 104 -8.02 -3.42 15.99
N PHE A 105 -7.27 -4.42 16.50
CA PHE A 105 -7.69 -5.24 17.63
C PHE A 105 -7.72 -4.45 18.95
N LEU A 106 -6.67 -3.68 19.25
CA LEU A 106 -6.63 -2.83 20.44
C LEU A 106 -7.72 -1.76 20.43
N ASN A 107 -7.94 -1.09 19.30
CA ASN A 107 -9.01 -0.12 19.10
C ASN A 107 -10.40 -0.75 19.32
N ASN A 108 -10.55 -2.03 18.97
CA ASN A 108 -11.76 -2.78 19.23
C ASN A 108 -11.98 -3.02 20.74
N ILE A 109 -10.93 -3.46 21.45
CA ILE A 109 -10.97 -3.63 22.91
C ILE A 109 -11.33 -2.31 23.60
N SER A 110 -10.70 -1.20 23.19
CA SER A 110 -11.00 0.13 23.73
C SER A 110 -12.48 0.49 23.54
N ARG A 111 -13.05 0.26 22.34
CA ARG A 111 -14.48 0.52 22.08
C ARG A 111 -15.41 -0.34 22.94
N ILE A 112 -15.08 -1.62 23.16
CA ILE A 112 -15.85 -2.48 24.07
C ILE A 112 -15.79 -1.91 25.50
N GLY A 113 -14.62 -1.44 25.93
CA GLY A 113 -14.43 -0.74 27.20
C GLY A 113 -15.29 0.52 27.31
N ASP A 114 -15.30 1.36 26.28
CA ASP A 114 -16.09 2.60 26.24
C ASP A 114 -17.60 2.32 26.33
N ILE A 115 -18.08 1.29 25.64
CA ILE A 115 -19.48 0.84 25.73
C ILE A 115 -19.81 0.38 27.15
N ALA A 116 -18.97 -0.47 27.74
CA ALA A 116 -19.17 -0.97 29.10
C ALA A 116 -19.14 0.15 30.14
N TYR A 117 -18.20 1.09 30.02
CA TYR A 117 -18.10 2.27 30.87
C TYR A 117 -19.34 3.16 30.73
N THR A 118 -19.82 3.38 29.52
CA THR A 118 -21.04 4.15 29.25
C THR A 118 -22.24 3.51 29.97
N ILE A 119 -22.45 2.20 29.81
CA ILE A 119 -23.54 1.49 30.48
C ILE A 119 -23.45 1.66 32.02
N TYR A 120 -22.27 1.43 32.59
CA TYR A 120 -22.04 1.56 34.03
C TYR A 120 -22.29 2.98 34.55
N TYR A 121 -21.74 3.99 33.88
CA TYR A 121 -21.85 5.40 34.29
C TYR A 121 -23.31 5.87 34.29
N TYR A 122 -24.08 5.52 33.26
CA TYR A 122 -25.47 5.96 33.14
C TYR A 122 -26.42 5.22 34.08
N ASP A 123 -26.15 3.95 34.39
CA ASP A 123 -26.89 3.20 35.40
C ASP A 123 -26.73 3.82 36.80
N GLN A 124 -25.49 4.13 37.19
CA GLN A 124 -25.19 4.73 38.50
C GLN A 124 -25.79 6.12 38.68
N ASN A 125 -25.76 6.97 37.65
CA ASN A 125 -26.24 8.35 37.74
C ASN A 125 -27.76 8.50 37.51
N LYS A 126 -28.50 7.40 37.25
CA LYS A 126 -29.96 7.40 37.00
C LYS A 126 -30.43 8.45 35.98
N ILE A 127 -29.62 8.71 34.95
CA ILE A 127 -29.93 9.72 33.92
C ILE A 127 -31.03 9.16 33.01
N ASN A 128 -32.10 9.94 32.82
CA ASN A 128 -33.30 9.51 32.07
C ASN A 128 -33.19 9.63 30.54
N ASP A 129 -32.05 10.04 29.99
CA ASP A 129 -31.84 10.17 28.53
C ASP A 129 -31.51 8.84 27.84
N ARG A 130 -32.33 7.81 28.10
CA ARG A 130 -32.07 6.43 27.65
C ARG A 130 -32.07 6.29 26.12
N SER A 131 -32.86 7.08 25.39
CA SER A 131 -32.97 6.95 23.93
C SER A 131 -31.66 7.32 23.21
N ASN A 132 -31.01 8.41 23.62
CA ASN A 132 -29.78 8.87 22.99
C ASN A 132 -28.60 7.94 23.29
N ILE A 133 -28.53 7.44 24.54
CA ILE A 133 -27.50 6.50 24.97
C ILE A 133 -27.65 5.17 24.24
N ASN A 134 -28.87 4.61 24.19
CA ASN A 134 -29.14 3.35 23.50
C ASN A 134 -28.77 3.46 22.01
N THR A 135 -29.10 4.58 21.37
CA THR A 135 -28.72 4.84 19.97
C THR A 135 -27.21 4.88 19.80
N SER A 136 -26.49 5.54 20.71
CA SER A 136 -25.03 5.62 20.69
C SER A 136 -24.36 4.26 20.89
N ILE A 137 -24.87 3.43 21.80
CA ILE A 137 -24.38 2.07 22.05
C ILE A 137 -24.61 1.17 20.82
N VAL A 138 -25.80 1.24 20.20
CA VAL A 138 -26.11 0.47 19.00
C VAL A 138 -25.17 0.87 17.86
N LEU A 139 -24.98 2.17 17.65
CA LEU A 139 -24.07 2.68 16.61
C LEU A 139 -22.61 2.26 16.87
N ALA A 140 -22.14 2.38 18.11
CA ALA A 140 -20.79 1.95 18.51
C ALA A 140 -20.60 0.44 18.29
N SER A 141 -21.62 -0.37 18.56
CA SER A 141 -21.63 -1.82 18.32
C SER A 141 -21.53 -2.16 16.84
N ILE A 142 -22.24 -1.43 15.96
CA ILE A 142 -22.13 -1.61 14.50
C ILE A 142 -20.71 -1.31 14.02
N PHE A 143 -20.11 -0.20 14.47
CA PHE A 143 -18.72 0.12 14.13
C PHE A 143 -17.73 -0.90 14.68
N CYS A 144 -18.00 -1.46 15.86
CA CYS A 144 -17.21 -2.53 16.44
C CYS A 144 -17.17 -3.77 15.53
N LEU A 145 -18.34 -4.23 15.06
CA LEU A 145 -18.44 -5.36 14.14
C LEU A 145 -17.75 -5.08 12.80
N PHE A 146 -17.92 -3.88 12.26
CA PHE A 146 -17.25 -3.47 11.03
C PHE A 146 -15.72 -3.47 11.19
N ASN A 147 -15.22 -2.98 12.33
CA ASN A 147 -13.79 -3.00 12.64
C ASN A 147 -13.23 -4.42 12.79
N ILE A 148 -13.98 -5.37 13.40
CA ILE A 148 -13.60 -6.80 13.43
C ILE A 148 -13.50 -7.37 12.01
N TYR A 149 -14.46 -7.02 11.15
CA TYR A 149 -14.46 -7.47 9.76
C TYR A 149 -13.22 -6.99 9.01
N ILE A 150 -12.86 -5.70 9.16
CA ILE A 150 -11.63 -5.14 8.59
C ILE A 150 -10.40 -5.86 9.15
N ALA A 151 -10.33 -6.04 10.48
CA ALA A 151 -9.21 -6.72 11.12
C ALA A 151 -9.01 -8.14 10.58
N ARG A 152 -10.10 -8.91 10.42
CA ARG A 152 -10.07 -10.24 9.78
C ARG A 152 -9.49 -10.16 8.38
N PHE A 153 -9.93 -9.20 7.57
CA PHE A 153 -9.47 -9.02 6.20
C PHE A 153 -7.95 -8.71 6.16
N VAL A 154 -7.48 -7.81 7.02
CA VAL A 154 -6.06 -7.46 7.14
C VAL A 154 -5.23 -8.64 7.61
N CYS A 155 -5.72 -9.43 8.58
CA CYS A 155 -5.04 -10.63 9.06
C CYS A 155 -4.91 -11.70 7.96
N VAL A 156 -5.95 -11.90 7.15
CA VAL A 156 -5.90 -12.79 5.99
C VAL A 156 -4.85 -12.31 4.99
N PHE A 157 -4.83 -11.01 4.70
CA PHE A 157 -3.83 -10.43 3.79
C PHE A 157 -2.41 -10.57 4.35
N TRP A 158 -2.20 -10.24 5.62
CA TRP A 158 -0.93 -10.39 6.32
C TRP A 158 -0.41 -11.83 6.25
N SER A 159 -1.25 -12.82 6.51
CA SER A 159 -0.89 -14.24 6.44
C SER A 159 -0.40 -14.64 5.04
N LYS A 160 -1.06 -14.14 3.99
CA LYS A 160 -0.63 -14.39 2.60
C LYS A 160 0.71 -13.73 2.27
N ILE A 161 0.95 -12.50 2.74
CA ILE A 161 2.21 -11.78 2.51
C ILE A 161 3.37 -12.37 3.29
N LYS A 162 3.15 -12.83 4.53
CA LYS A 162 4.18 -13.46 5.36
C LYS A 162 4.78 -14.70 4.70
N ASN A 163 3.96 -15.45 3.97
CA ASN A 163 4.37 -16.70 3.31
C ASN A 163 4.78 -16.50 1.84
N MET A 164 4.97 -15.25 1.40
CA MET A 164 5.32 -14.94 0.02
C MET A 164 6.84 -14.90 -0.16
N THR A 165 7.32 -15.50 -1.25
CA THR A 165 8.73 -15.45 -1.64
C THR A 165 9.13 -14.04 -2.11
N PRO A 166 10.42 -13.68 -2.03
CA PRO A 166 10.89 -12.38 -2.54
C PRO A 166 10.56 -12.17 -4.03
N HIS A 167 10.69 -13.22 -4.84
CA HIS A 167 10.38 -13.16 -6.27
C HIS A 167 8.90 -12.83 -6.54
N GLU A 168 7.96 -13.51 -5.85
CA GLU A 168 6.53 -13.21 -5.96
C GLU A 168 6.20 -11.76 -5.59
N LYS A 169 6.91 -11.23 -4.58
CA LYS A 169 6.77 -9.84 -4.15
C LYS A 169 7.17 -8.85 -5.24
N ASP A 170 8.34 -9.08 -5.85
CA ASP A 170 8.87 -8.21 -6.89
C ASP A 170 7.98 -8.25 -8.14
N THR A 171 7.47 -9.43 -8.49
CA THR A 171 6.47 -9.59 -9.55
C THR A 171 5.22 -8.75 -9.28
N LEU A 172 4.65 -8.77 -8.07
CA LEU A 172 3.49 -7.92 -7.73
C LEU A 172 3.79 -6.43 -7.85
N ILE A 173 4.99 -6.01 -7.43
CA ILE A 173 5.40 -4.61 -7.52
C ILE A 173 5.56 -4.18 -8.98
N LEU A 174 6.13 -5.03 -9.82
CA LEU A 174 6.25 -4.79 -11.26
C LEU A 174 4.87 -4.71 -11.93
N ILE A 175 3.98 -5.67 -11.66
CA ILE A 175 2.60 -5.67 -12.14
C ILE A 175 1.86 -4.41 -11.71
N GLU A 176 2.05 -3.95 -10.47
CA GLU A 176 1.44 -2.71 -10.00
C GLU A 176 1.98 -1.49 -10.75
N LYS A 177 3.30 -1.42 -10.99
CA LYS A 177 3.92 -0.33 -11.75
C LYS A 177 3.43 -0.29 -13.18
N GLU A 178 3.37 -1.44 -13.85
CA GLU A 178 2.89 -1.56 -15.22
C GLU A 178 1.43 -1.11 -15.35
N ASN A 179 0.56 -1.60 -14.46
CA ASN A 179 -0.86 -1.22 -14.43
C ASN A 179 -1.12 0.27 -14.17
N ARG A 180 -0.15 1.03 -13.63
CA ARG A 180 -0.25 2.49 -13.47
C ARG A 180 0.00 3.22 -14.79
N VAL A 181 0.86 2.69 -15.65
CA VAL A 181 1.27 3.32 -16.91
C VAL A 181 0.33 2.92 -18.04
N SER A 182 0.00 1.63 -18.11
CA SER A 182 -0.97 1.07 -19.05
C SER A 182 -1.93 0.19 -18.26
N PRO A 183 -3.16 0.67 -17.96
CA PRO A 183 -4.14 -0.11 -17.23
C PRO A 183 -4.48 -1.38 -18.01
N ASN A 184 -3.88 -2.51 -17.65
CA ASN A 184 -4.07 -3.76 -18.34
C ASN A 184 -5.30 -4.46 -17.74
N TYR A 185 -6.39 -4.51 -18.50
CA TYR A 185 -7.68 -5.06 -18.07
C TYR A 185 -7.71 -6.59 -17.98
N LEU A 186 -6.61 -7.27 -18.32
CA LEU A 186 -6.47 -8.74 -18.32
C LEU A 186 -6.72 -9.40 -16.95
N TRP A 187 -6.72 -8.63 -15.87
CA TRP A 187 -6.95 -9.11 -14.51
C TRP A 187 -8.32 -8.75 -13.93
N ARG A 188 -9.23 -8.21 -14.75
CA ARG A 188 -10.66 -8.12 -14.42
C ARG A 188 -11.34 -9.40 -14.91
N VAL A 189 -11.23 -10.46 -14.12
CA VAL A 189 -12.12 -11.63 -14.22
C VAL A 189 -12.84 -11.76 -12.90
#